data_AF-E2CHJ2-F1
#
_entry.id   AF-E2CHJ2-F1
#
_cell.length_a   1.000
_cell.length_b   1.000
_cell.length_c   1.000
_cell.angle_alpha   90.00
_cell.angle_beta   90.00
_cell.angle_gamma   90.00
#
_symmetry.space_group_name_H-M   'P 1'
#
loop_
_entity.id
_entity.type
_entity.pdbx_description
1 polymer ?
#
loop_
_entity_poly.entity_id
_entity_poly.type
_entity_poly.pdbx_seq_one_letter_code
_entity_poly.pdbx_strand_id
1 'polypeptide(L)' 'MPKFTVKSDTWIENQLRKKGDSVEMTEKAAKYYLQMGQIVPADKTQAEKKPAETGAKKTPKGGKTAT' A
#
# COMPACT_ATOMS: atom_id res chain seq x y z
N MET A 1 -10.39 -2.57 12.04
CA MET A 1 -10.87 -2.62 10.65
C MET A 1 -10.13 -3.74 9.95
N PRO A 2 -10.77 -4.54 9.08
CA PRO A 2 -10.09 -5.59 8.36
C PRO A 2 -9.04 -5.04 7.39
N LYS A 3 -7.90 -5.71 7.31
CA LYS A 3 -6.77 -5.36 6.45
C LYS A 3 -6.78 -6.23 5.21
N PHE A 4 -6.59 -5.61 4.06
CA PHE A 4 -6.58 -6.27 2.76
C PHE A 4 -5.32 -5.92 1.99
N THR A 5 -4.92 -6.81 1.09
CA THR A 5 -3.78 -6.60 0.20
C THR A 5 -4.30 -6.25 -1.19
N VAL A 6 -3.73 -5.21 -1.79
CA VAL A 6 -4.07 -4.77 -3.14
C VAL A 6 -3.45 -5.73 -4.17
N LYS A 7 -4.25 -6.31 -5.07
CA LYS A 7 -3.81 -7.32 -6.04
C LYS A 7 -3.14 -6.72 -7.28
N SER A 8 -3.52 -5.49 -7.63
CA SER A 8 -3.06 -4.73 -8.80
C SER A 8 -3.13 -3.24 -8.50
N ASP A 9 -2.32 -2.42 -9.17
CA ASP A 9 -2.36 -0.96 -9.01
C ASP A 9 -3.77 -0.42 -9.28
N THR A 10 -4.42 0.10 -8.24
CA THR A 10 -5.83 0.52 -8.30
C THR A 10 -6.10 1.74 -7.44
N TRP A 11 -7.13 2.49 -7.79
CA TRP A 11 -7.61 3.63 -7.02
C TRP A 11 -8.60 3.17 -5.96
N ILE A 12 -8.21 3.28 -4.69
CA ILE A 12 -9.03 2.93 -3.52
C ILE A 12 -9.15 4.16 -2.65
N GLU A 13 -10.38 4.54 -2.29
CA GLU A 13 -10.67 5.72 -1.46
C GLU A 13 -9.98 7.00 -1.98
N ASN A 14 -10.04 7.20 -3.29
CA ASN A 14 -9.44 8.36 -3.97
C ASN A 14 -7.90 8.44 -3.84
N GLN A 15 -7.24 7.31 -3.55
CA GLN A 15 -5.79 7.19 -3.53
C GLN A 15 -5.33 6.02 -4.42
N LEU A 16 -4.30 6.26 -5.23
CA LEU A 16 -3.65 5.20 -5.99
C LEU A 16 -2.88 4.28 -5.02
N ARG A 17 -3.31 3.03 -4.91
CA ARG A 17 -2.64 1.99 -4.14
C ARG A 17 -1.91 1.05 -5.08
N LYS A 18 -0.68 0.68 -4.72
CA LYS A 18 0.13 -0.21 -5.52
C LYS A 18 -0.18 -1.68 -5.22
N LYS A 19 0.11 -2.56 -6.18
CA LYS A 19 0.08 -4.00 -5.94
C LYS A 19 0.95 -4.38 -4.74
N GLY A 20 0.40 -5.18 -3.83
CA GLY A 20 1.03 -5.62 -2.59
C GLY A 20 0.90 -4.63 -1.43
N ASP A 21 0.37 -3.43 -1.67
CA ASP A 21 0.08 -2.48 -0.61
C ASP A 21 -1.01 -3.02 0.31
N SER A 22 -0.94 -2.66 1.58
CA SER A 22 -1.94 -3.08 2.55
C SER A 22 -2.84 -1.91 2.89
N VAL A 23 -4.14 -2.13 2.74
CA VAL A 23 -5.17 -1.12 2.97
C VAL A 23 -6.13 -1.60 4.05
N GLU A 24 -6.43 -0.70 4.99
CA GLU A 24 -7.44 -0.90 6.02
C GLU A 24 -8.70 -0.18 5.58
N MET A 25 -9.82 -0.91 5.52
CA MET A 25 -11.10 -0.32 5.13
C MET A 25 -12.24 -1.05 5.82
N THR A 26 -13.44 -0.48 5.75
CA THR A 26 -14.65 -1.12 6.29
C THR A 26 -15.04 -2.36 5.47
N GLU A 27 -15.75 -3.32 6.06
CA GLU A 27 -16.23 -4.51 5.36
C GLU A 27 -17.08 -4.17 4.12
N LYS A 28 -17.85 -3.08 4.20
CA LYS A 28 -18.69 -2.61 3.09
C LYS A 28 -17.84 -2.19 1.88
N ALA A 29 -16.79 -1.40 2.12
CA ALA A 29 -15.85 -1.00 1.06
C ALA A 29 -15.07 -2.22 0.55
N ALA A 30 -14.58 -3.07 1.47
CA ALA A 30 -13.83 -4.26 1.12
C ALA A 30 -14.60 -5.20 0.20
N LYS A 31 -15.89 -5.44 0.47
CA LYS A 31 -16.74 -6.30 -0.36
C LYS A 31 -16.80 -5.81 -1.81
N TYR A 32 -16.88 -4.50 -2.03
CA TYR A 32 -16.88 -3.91 -3.37
C TYR A 32 -15.57 -4.21 -4.12
N TYR A 33 -14.43 -3.93 -3.49
CA TYR A 33 -13.12 -4.12 -4.12
C TYR A 33 -12.71 -5.60 -4.22
N LEU A 34 -13.16 -6.46 -3.30
CA LEU A 34 -13.01 -7.92 -3.38
C LEU A 34 -13.79 -8.47 -4.57
N GLN A 35 -15.03 -8.00 -4.78
CA GLN A 35 -15.87 -8.42 -5.90
C GLN A 35 -15.27 -8.00 -7.24
N MET A 36 -14.64 -6.83 -7.30
CA MET A 36 -13.90 -6.36 -8.49
C MET A 36 -12.54 -7.06 -8.68
N GLY A 37 -12.12 -7.89 -7.72
CA GLY A 37 -10.82 -8.56 -7.74
C GLY A 37 -9.62 -7.63 -7.55
N GLN A 38 -9.84 -6.42 -7.03
CA GLN A 38 -8.81 -5.39 -6.83
C GLN A 38 -8.03 -5.59 -5.53
N ILE A 39 -8.67 -6.14 -4.50
CA ILE A 39 -8.03 -6.49 -3.23
C ILE A 39 -8.27 -7.96 -2.89
N VAL A 40 -7.50 -8.49 -1.94
CA VAL A 40 -7.65 -9.82 -1.37
C VAL A 40 -7.54 -9.76 0.15
N PRO A 41 -8.16 -10.71 0.90
CA PRO A 41 -7.95 -10.81 2.34
C PRO A 41 -6.46 -10.99 2.63
N ALA A 42 -5.92 -10.23 3.59
CA ALA A 42 -4.51 -10.38 3.99
C ALA A 42 -4.20 -11.80 4.53
N ASP A 43 -5.24 -12.54 4.93
CA ASP A 43 -5.22 -13.81 5.67
C ASP A 43 -4.68 -15.04 4.91
N LYS A 44 -4.35 -14.96 3.62
CA LYS A 44 -3.87 -16.15 2.88
C LYS A 44 -2.53 -16.04 2.16
N THR A 45 -1.86 -14.88 2.13
CA THR A 45 -0.59 -14.76 1.37
C THR A 45 0.34 -13.64 1.85
N GLN A 46 0.17 -13.10 3.07
CA GLN A 46 0.99 -11.96 3.53
C GLN A 46 1.70 -12.21 4.87
N ALA A 47 2.07 -13.46 5.16
CA ALA A 47 2.88 -13.79 6.34
C ALA A 47 4.41 -13.63 6.13
N GLU A 48 4.90 -13.30 4.92
CA GLU A 48 6.36 -13.32 4.69
C GLU A 48 6.95 -12.21 3.82
N LYS A 49 6.29 -11.05 3.70
CA LYS A 49 7.02 -9.83 3.34
C LYS A 49 6.88 -8.80 4.44
N LYS A 50 7.78 -8.96 5.42
CA LYS A 50 8.22 -7.94 6.36
C LYS A 50 8.14 -6.56 5.71
N PRO A 51 7.74 -5.52 6.46
CA PRO A 51 7.92 -4.15 6.00
C PRO A 51 9.40 -4.00 5.64
N ALA A 52 9.68 -3.47 4.46
CA ALA A 52 11.00 -2.90 4.21
C ALA A 52 11.15 -1.76 5.22
N GLU A 53 11.75 -2.10 6.34
CA GLU A 53 12.23 -1.18 7.36
C GLU A 53 13.21 -0.22 6.68
N THR A 54 12.94 1.08 6.83
CA THR A 54 13.90 2.19 6.71
C THR A 54 14.36 2.57 5.28
N GLY A 55 14.36 3.84 4.86
CA GLY A 55 14.31 5.05 5.66
C GLY A 55 13.65 6.23 4.96
N ALA A 56 12.79 6.89 5.73
CA ALA A 56 12.80 8.33 5.77
C ALA A 56 14.23 8.78 6.13
N LYS A 57 14.95 9.40 5.20
CA LYS A 57 15.93 10.43 5.54
C LYS A 57 15.60 11.67 4.74
N LYS A 58 14.90 12.58 5.41
CA LYS A 58 14.82 13.99 5.04
C LYS A 58 16.21 14.52 4.70
N THR A 59 16.24 15.31 3.65
CA THR A 59 17.35 16.14 3.18
C THR A 59 18.14 16.82 4.31
N PRO A 60 19.47 16.83 4.22
CA PRO A 60 20.22 18.01 4.58
C PRO A 60 20.83 18.67 3.33
N LYS A 61 20.46 19.94 3.17
CA LYS A 61 21.15 21.04 2.50
C LYS A 61 22.67 20.83 2.41
N GLY A 62 23.22 20.75 1.20
CA GLY A 62 24.67 20.70 0.95
C GLY A 62 24.98 21.18 -0.47
N GLY A 63 25.75 22.25 -0.58
CA GLY A 63 25.92 23.05 -1.78
C GLY A 63 26.66 22.38 -2.93
N LYS A 64 26.38 22.87 -4.14
CA LYS A 64 27.18 22.67 -5.34
C LYS A 64 27.49 24.04 -5.95
N THR A 65 28.56 24.66 -5.46
CA THR A 65 29.35 25.62 -6.25
C THR A 65 30.28 24.81 -7.16
N ALA A 66 30.07 24.89 -8.47
CA ALA A 66 31.10 24.70 -9.51
C ALA A 66 30.45 24.79 -10.91
N THR A 67 30.50 25.97 -11.53
CA THR A 67 31.29 26.27 -12.75
C THR A 67 31.11 27.76 -13.03
#